data_AF-A0A941UNU8-F1
#
_entry.id   AF-A0A941UNU8-F1
#
_cell.length_a   1.000
_cell.length_b   1.000
_cell.length_c   1.000
_cell.angle_alpha   90.00
_cell.angle_beta   90.00
_cell.angle_gamma   90.00
#
_symmetry.space_group_name_H-M   'P 1'
#
loop_
_entity.id
_entity.type
_entity.pdbx_description
1 polymer ?
#
loop_
_entity_poly.entity_id
_entity_poly.type
_entity_poly.pdbx_seq_one_letter_code
_entity_poly.pdbx_strand_id
1 'polypeptide(L)' 'MGIGVGMAKYTAKIDEDTRQRILALPRSVKFSAFMRKAIAVFVDELEKDPALQPENFIITRTARKDVSDRKKS' A
#
# COMPACT_ATOMS: atom_id res chain seq x y z
N MET A 1 -28.23 10.08 15.32
CA MET A 1 -26.81 10.24 15.69
C MET A 1 -25.97 9.74 14.52
N GLY A 2 -25.62 10.63 13.59
CA GLY A 2 -24.77 10.25 12.46
C GLY A 2 -23.32 10.25 12.92
N ILE A 3 -22.69 9.08 13.00
CA ILE A 3 -21.24 9.01 13.18
C ILE A 3 -20.64 9.52 11.87
N GLY A 4 -20.31 10.81 11.83
CA GLY A 4 -19.39 11.31 10.83
C GLY A 4 -18.08 10.59 11.09
N VAL A 5 -17.78 9.56 10.29
CA VAL A 5 -16.50 8.87 10.33
C VAL A 5 -15.46 9.85 9.79
N GLY A 6 -15.01 10.76 10.65
CA GLY A 6 -13.88 11.63 10.39
C GLY A 6 -12.66 10.72 10.21
N MET A 7 -12.06 10.77 9.03
CA MET A 7 -10.89 9.96 8.74
C MET A 7 -9.75 10.37 9.68
N ALA A 8 -9.41 9.50 10.62
CA ALA A 8 -8.32 9.75 11.56
C ALA A 8 -7.03 10.01 10.77
N LYS A 9 -6.41 11.17 11.02
CA LYS A 9 -5.16 11.55 10.38
C LYS A 9 -4.02 11.03 11.25
N TYR A 10 -3.32 10.04 10.74
CA TYR A 10 -2.12 9.50 11.37
C TYR A 10 -0.88 10.03 10.67
N THR A 11 0.06 10.55 11.46
CA THR A 11 1.37 11.00 10.99
C THR A 11 2.42 10.04 11.53
N ALA A 12 3.18 9.42 10.64
CA ALA A 12 4.31 8.56 10.99
C ALA A 12 5.61 9.21 10.50
N LYS A 13 6.67 9.08 11.30
CA LYS A 13 8.02 9.41 10.83
C LYS A 13 8.46 8.32 9.87
N ILE A 14 8.90 8.72 8.68
CA ILE A 14 9.58 7.85 7.72
C ILE A 14 11.02 8.36 7.60
N ASP A 15 11.96 7.45 7.35
CA ASP A 15 13.34 7.84 7.08
C ASP A 15 13.46 8.49 5.68
N GLU A 16 14.60 9.15 5.44
CA GLU A 16 14.81 9.90 4.19
C GLU A 16 14.97 8.99 2.97
N ASP A 17 15.55 7.78 3.10
CA ASP A 17 15.60 6.81 1.99
C ASP A 17 14.19 6.39 1.58
N THR A 18 13.36 6.02 2.55
CA THR A 18 11.95 5.68 2.32
C THR A 18 11.21 6.85 1.68
N ARG A 19 11.45 8.08 2.14
CA ARG A 19 10.87 9.29 1.55
C ARG A 19 11.27 9.46 0.08
N GLN A 20 12.56 9.33 -0.24
CA GLN A 20 13.05 9.44 -1.62
C GLN A 20 12.44 8.37 -2.52
N ARG A 21 12.33 7.13 -2.04
CA ARG A 21 11.69 6.03 -2.78
C ARG A 21 10.21 6.29 -3.05
N ILE A 22 9.49 6.89 -2.09
CA ILE A 22 8.09 7.31 -2.27
C ILE A 22 7.98 8.42 -3.32
N LEU A 23 8.87 9.41 -3.29
CA LEU A 23 8.90 10.51 -4.26
C LEU A 23 9.27 10.03 -5.67
N ALA A 24 10.06 8.97 -5.78
CA ALA A 24 10.43 8.34 -7.04
C ALA A 24 9.30 7.47 -7.64
N LEU A 25 8.20 7.23 -6.92
CA LEU A 25 7.08 6.47 -7.47
C LEU A 25 6.49 7.21 -8.68
N PRO A 26 6.10 6.48 -9.75
CA PRO A 26 5.46 7.10 -10.91
C PRO A 26 4.22 7.87 -10.47
N ARG A 27 3.97 9.05 -11.06
CA ARG A 27 2.81 9.92 -10.73
C ARG A 27 1.45 9.22 -10.85
N SER A 28 1.38 8.14 -11.63
CA SER A 28 0.19 7.27 -11.73
C SER A 28 -0.12 6.49 -10.45
N VAL A 29 0.86 6.35 -9.55
CA VAL A 29 0.72 5.68 -8.25
C VAL A 29 0.27 6.70 -7.21
N LYS A 30 -0.99 6.58 -6.78
CA LYS A 30 -1.49 7.34 -5.63
C LYS A 30 -0.95 6.70 -4.36
N PHE A 31 0.16 7.24 -3.83
CA PHE A 31 0.84 6.70 -2.64
C PHE A 31 -0.11 6.48 -1.45
N SER A 32 -1.03 7.41 -1.20
CA SER A 32 -2.03 7.26 -0.13
C SER A 32 -2.97 6.06 -0.34
N ALA A 33 -3.39 5.80 -1.57
CA ALA A 33 -4.23 4.65 -1.90
C ALA A 33 -3.43 3.34 -1.80
N PHE A 34 -2.16 3.37 -2.24
CA PHE A 34 -1.24 2.24 -2.09
C PHE A 34 -1.03 1.90 -0.61
N MET A 35 -0.72 2.88 0.24
CA MET A 35 -0.50 2.67 1.67
C MET A 35 -1.74 2.16 2.39
N ARG A 36 -2.93 2.69 2.09
CA ARG A 36 -4.17 2.16 2.69
C ARG A 36 -4.36 0.68 2.39
N LYS A 37 -4.11 0.27 1.14
CA LYS A 37 -4.24 -1.13 0.74
C LYS A 37 -3.15 -1.99 1.40
N ALA A 38 -1.93 -1.49 1.46
CA ALA A 38 -0.81 -2.15 2.12
C ALA A 38 -1.08 -2.40 3.61
N ILE A 39 -1.55 -1.38 4.33
CA ILE A 39 -1.91 -1.47 5.75
C ILE A 39 -3.07 -2.46 5.94
N ALA A 40 -4.10 -2.42 5.09
CA ALA A 40 -5.22 -3.36 5.19
C ALA A 40 -4.76 -4.82 5.05
N VAL A 41 -3.94 -5.12 4.03
CA VAL A 41 -3.38 -6.47 3.85
C VAL A 41 -2.50 -6.87 5.03
N PHE A 42 -1.68 -5.95 5.55
CA PHE A 42 -0.85 -6.21 6.73
C PHE A 42 -1.69 -6.57 7.96
N VAL A 43 -2.76 -5.82 8.23
CA VAL A 43 -3.68 -6.09 9.34
C VAL A 43 -4.40 -7.43 9.15
N ASP A 44 -4.93 -7.71 7.97
CA ASP A 44 -5.62 -8.98 7.67
C ASP A 44 -4.71 -10.20 7.89
N GLU A 45 -3.42 -10.08 7.58
CA GLU A 45 -2.45 -11.14 7.79
C GLU A 45 -2.00 -11.22 9.27
N LEU A 46 -1.84 -10.09 9.98
CA LEU A 46 -1.60 -10.07 11.43
C LEU A 46 -2.74 -10.71 12.23
N GLU A 47 -3.99 -10.55 11.78
CA GLU A 47 -5.15 -11.22 12.41
C GLU A 47 -5.07 -12.75 12.30
N LYS A 48 -4.41 -13.27 11.25
CA LYS A 48 -4.20 -14.72 11.06
C LYS A 48 -2.99 -15.22 11.84
N ASP A 49 -1.90 -14.45 11.83
CA ASP A 49 -0.68 -14.77 12.56
C ASP A 49 -0.15 -13.51 13.29
N PRO A 50 -0.44 -13.37 14.59
CA PRO A 50 -0.01 -12.21 15.36
C PRO A 50 1.51 -12.19 15.65
N ALA A 51 2.24 -13.28 15.36
CA ALA A 51 3.70 -13.32 15.50
C ALA A 51 4.44 -12.77 14.26
N LEU A 52 3.71 -12.42 13.20
CA LEU A 52 4.27 -11.82 12.00
C LEU A 52 4.98 -10.50 12.34
N GLN A 53 6.28 -10.47 12.08
CA GLN A 53 7.09 -9.26 12.23
C GLN A 53 7.03 -8.40 10.96
N PRO A 54 7.22 -7.07 11.07
CA PRO A 54 7.20 -6.16 9.93
C PRO A 54 8.19 -6.53 8.82
N GLU A 55 9.33 -7.14 9.18
CA GLU A 55 10.38 -7.55 8.24
C GLU A 55 9.91 -8.66 7.29
N ASN A 56 8.88 -9.42 7.69
CA ASN A 56 8.31 -10.50 6.89
C ASN A 56 7.33 -9.99 5.82
N PHE A 57 7.01 -8.69 5.81
CA PHE A 57 6.09 -8.09 4.83
C PHE A 57 6.81 -7.29 3.76
N ILE A 58 6.98 -7.93 2.60
CA ILE A 58 7.47 -7.26 1.39
C ILE A 58 6.29 -6.97 0.45
N ILE A 59 5.84 -5.71 0.42
CA ILE A 59 4.79 -5.28 -0.50
C ILE A 59 5.44 -4.69 -1.74
N THR A 60 5.53 -5.50 -2.80
CA THR A 60 6.04 -5.03 -4.11
C THR A 60 4.89 -4.66 -5.04
N ARG A 61 5.09 -3.59 -5.82
CA ARG A 61 4.23 -3.32 -6.98
C ARG A 61 4.59 -4.34 -8.05
N THR A 62 3.74 -5.35 -8.22
CA THR A 62 3.80 -6.16 -9.44
C THR A 62 3.50 -5.25 -10.63
N ALA A 63 4.34 -5.30 -11.66
CA ALA A 63 3.98 -4.74 -12.95
C ALA A 63 2.60 -5.32 -13.30
N ARG A 64 1.65 -4.48 -13.74
CA ARG A 64 0.39 -5.01 -14.29
C ARG A 64 0.81 -6.07 -15.29
N LYS A 65 0.39 -7.32 -15.05
CA LYS A 65 0.45 -8.36 -16.06
C LYS A 65 -0.24 -7.72 -17.27
N ASP A 66 0.57 -7.45 -18.29
CA ASP A 66 0.15 -6.76 -19.48
C ASP A 66 -1.00 -7.59 -20.04
N VAL A 67 -2.23 -7.09 -19.91
CA VAL A 67 -3.39 -7.69 -20.58
C VAL A 67 -3.37 -7.17 -22.01
N SER A 68 -2.23 -7.35 -22.70
CA SER A 68 -2.12 -7.25 -24.16
C SER A 68 -2.25 -8.65 -24.74
N ASP A 69 -3.30 -9.34 -24.31
CA ASP A 69 -3.83 -10.52 -24.98
C ASP A 69 -5.31 -10.25 -25.25
N ARG A 70 -5.58 -9.18 -26.02
CA ARG A 70 -6.80 -9.15 -26.82
C ARG A 70 -6.63 -8.30 -28.07
N LYS A 71 -6.37 -9.07 -29.14
CA LYS A 71 -6.86 -8.90 -30.51
C LYS A 71 -5.86 -8.30 -31.50
N LYS A 72 -5.08 -9.22 -32.07
CA LYS A 72 -4.69 -9.19 -33.49
C LYS A 72 -5.96 -9.27 -34.33
N SER A 73 -6.33 -8.21 -35.03
CA SER A 73 -7.21 -8.22 -36.21
C SER A 73 -6.88 -6.99 -37.05
#